data_AF-A0A2E0Y0W4-F1
#
_entry.id   AF-A0A2E0Y0W4-F1
#
_cell.length_a   1.000
_cell.length_b   1.000
_cell.length_c   1.000
_cell.angle_alpha   90.00
_cell.angle_beta   90.00
_cell.angle_gamma   90.00
#
_symmetry.space_group_name_H-M   'P 1'
#
loop_
_entity.id
_entity.type
_entity.pdbx_description
1 polymer ?
#
loop_
_entity_poly.entity_id
_entity_poly.type
_entity_poly.pdbx_seq_one_letter_code
_entity_poly.pdbx_strand_id
1 'polypeptide(L)'
;MSDWRDEGPSEADLERFNRQEDGYCPECGVVVYDDAEFCPDCGQQIGGRVSNKPPAEKELQNRMGFLIIILLLIGLLSWLIF
;
A
#
# COMPACT_ATOMS: atom_id res chain seq x y z
N MET A 1 34.57 -2.06 -35.57
CA MET A 1 33.10 -1.94 -35.52
C MET A 1 32.69 -2.66 -34.25
N SER A 2 32.43 -1.94 -33.16
CA SER A 2 32.12 -2.57 -31.88
C SER A 2 30.70 -3.14 -31.92
N ASP A 3 30.63 -4.46 -31.81
CA ASP A 3 29.45 -5.27 -31.51
C ASP A 3 28.92 -4.87 -30.14
N TRP A 4 28.02 -3.88 -30.09
CA TRP A 4 27.20 -3.64 -28.91
C TRP A 4 26.07 -4.66 -28.95
N ARG A 5 26.34 -5.87 -28.43
CA ARG A 5 25.26 -6.79 -28.09
C ARG A 5 24.47 -6.14 -26.97
N ASP A 6 23.30 -5.65 -27.33
CA ASP A 6 22.36 -4.96 -26.45
C ASP A 6 21.72 -6.00 -25.53
N GLU A 7 22.50 -6.44 -24.54
CA GLU A 7 22.03 -7.31 -23.49
C GLU A 7 21.25 -6.43 -22.53
N GLY A 8 19.93 -6.45 -22.66
CA GLY A 8 19.02 -5.69 -21.82
C GLY A 8 19.22 -5.99 -20.33
N PRO A 9 18.67 -5.14 -19.45
CA PRO A 9 18.80 -5.31 -18.01
C PRO A 9 18.28 -6.68 -17.57
N SER A 10 18.95 -7.30 -16.61
CA SER A 10 18.52 -8.58 -16.06
C SER A 10 17.25 -8.42 -15.21
N GLU A 11 16.51 -9.50 -14.98
CA GLU A 11 15.33 -9.48 -14.11
C GLU A 11 15.67 -9.02 -12.69
N ALA A 12 16.84 -9.42 -12.17
CA ALA A 12 17.33 -8.98 -10.87
C ALA A 12 17.61 -7.46 -10.82
N ASP A 13 18.03 -6.86 -11.94
CA ASP A 13 18.19 -5.40 -12.04
C ASP A 13 16.82 -4.72 -12.04
N LEU A 14 15.87 -5.23 -12.82
CA LEU A 14 14.50 -4.69 -12.87
C LEU A 14 13.83 -4.76 -11.49
N GLU A 15 13.97 -5.84 -10.74
CA GLU A 15 13.43 -5.97 -9.39
C GLU A 15 14.02 -4.96 -8.41
N ARG A 16 15.33 -4.67 -8.53
CA ARG A 16 15.98 -3.65 -7.70
C ARG A 16 15.53 -2.23 -8.05
N PHE A 17 15.26 -1.98 -9.33
CA PHE A 17 14.86 -0.67 -9.84
C PHE A 17 13.36 -0.43 -9.84
N ASN A 18 12.53 -1.46 -9.64
CA ASN A 18 11.08 -1.33 -9.51
C ASN A 18 10.68 -0.72 -8.16
N ARG A 19 11.19 0.48 -7.90
CA ARG A 19 10.61 1.41 -6.95
C ARG A 19 9.39 1.96 -7.66
N GLN A 20 8.20 1.53 -7.23
CA GLN A 20 6.95 2.12 -7.67
C GLN A 20 7.05 3.63 -7.40
N GLU A 21 7.24 4.43 -8.46
CA GLU A 21 7.42 5.90 -8.40
C GLU A 21 6.08 6.62 -8.23
N ASP A 22 5.01 5.83 -8.16
CA ASP A 22 3.64 6.23 -7.94
C ASP A 22 3.11 5.63 -6.63
N GLY A 23 2.35 6.44 -5.91
CA GLY A 23 1.62 6.03 -4.72
C GLY A 23 0.25 6.69 -4.68
N TYR A 24 -0.45 6.54 -3.56
CA TYR A 24 -1.79 7.06 -3.37
C TYR A 24 -1.79 8.28 -2.45
N CYS A 25 -2.58 9.30 -2.79
CA CYS A 25 -2.81 10.42 -1.91
C CYS A 25 -3.46 9.91 -0.61
N PRO A 26 -2.91 10.23 0.58
CA PRO A 26 -3.45 9.74 1.85
C PRO A 26 -4.84 10.27 2.19
N GLU A 27 -5.25 11.39 1.57
CA GLU A 27 -6.56 12.03 1.81
C GLU A 27 -7.65 11.54 0.86
N CYS A 28 -7.39 11.54 -0.45
CA CYS A 28 -8.43 11.20 -1.45
C CYS A 28 -8.25 9.83 -2.11
N GLY A 29 -7.07 9.21 -1.99
CA GLY A 29 -6.77 7.91 -2.59
C GLY A 29 -6.49 7.93 -4.10
N VAL A 30 -6.38 9.11 -4.74
CA VAL A 30 -5.94 9.21 -6.14
C VAL A 30 -4.48 8.82 -6.28
N VAL A 31 -4.10 8.26 -7.43
CA VAL A 31 -2.70 7.98 -7.75
C VAL A 31 -1.96 9.29 -7.99
N VAL A 32 -0.80 9.44 -7.34
CA VAL A 32 0.09 10.59 -7.40
C VAL A 32 1.54 10.11 -7.45
N TYR A 33 2.42 10.90 -8.08
CA TYR A 33 3.86 10.61 -8.06
C TYR A 33 4.44 10.74 -6.65
N ASP A 34 5.46 9.95 -6.35
CA ASP A 34 6.11 9.88 -5.03
C ASP A 34 6.83 11.18 -4.64
N ASP A 35 7.23 11.98 -5.62
CA ASP A 35 7.85 13.30 -5.48
C ASP A 35 6.83 14.46 -5.47
N ALA A 36 5.53 14.17 -5.61
CA ALA A 36 4.51 15.21 -5.68
C ALA A 36 4.41 16.00 -4.36
N GLU A 37 4.49 17.32 -4.46
CA GLU A 37 4.32 18.23 -3.31
C GLU A 37 2.85 18.46 -2.97
N PHE A 38 1.98 18.47 -4.00
CA PHE A 38 0.55 18.70 -3.90
C PHE A 38 -0.23 17.66 -4.71
N CYS A 39 -1.38 17.25 -4.19
CA CYS A 39 -2.30 16.40 -4.92
C CYS A 39 -3.04 17.22 -6.00
N PRO A 40 -3.00 16.83 -7.29
CA PRO A 40 -3.67 17.57 -8.36
C PRO A 40 -5.20 17.45 -8.32
N ASP A 41 -5.73 16.47 -7.61
CA ASP A 41 -7.17 16.21 -7.54
C ASP A 41 -7.84 16.88 -6.33
N CYS A 42 -7.30 16.66 -5.13
CA CYS A 42 -7.86 17.23 -3.90
C CYS A 42 -7.18 18.52 -3.40
N GLY A 43 -6.03 18.89 -3.96
CA GLY A 43 -5.27 20.09 -3.58
C GLY A 43 -4.49 19.97 -2.26
N GLN A 44 -4.51 18.81 -1.59
CA GLN A 44 -3.78 18.61 -0.34
C GLN A 44 -2.27 18.68 -0.56
N GLN A 45 -1.57 19.40 0.32
CA GLN A 45 -0.11 19.36 0.40
C GLN A 45 0.34 18.03 1.02
N ILE A 46 1.04 17.21 0.22
CA ILE A 46 1.49 15.86 0.58
C ILE A 46 3.00 15.79 0.77
N GLY A 47 3.77 16.73 0.22
CA GLY A 47 5.22 16.86 0.48
C GLY A 47 6.01 15.58 0.24
N GLY A 48 5.70 14.85 -0.85
CA GLY A 48 6.32 13.57 -1.18
C GLY A 48 5.93 12.40 -0.28
N ARG A 49 4.90 12.55 0.56
CA ARG A 49 4.35 11.47 1.40
C ARG A 49 3.18 10.81 0.72
N VAL A 50 3.48 9.92 -0.22
CA VAL A 50 2.49 9.05 -0.85
C VAL A 50 2.30 7.76 -0.05
N SER A 51 1.08 7.23 -0.03
CA SER A 51 0.77 5.95 0.59
C SER A 51 0.97 4.84 -0.44
N ASN A 52 1.79 3.83 -0.15
CA ASN A 52 2.03 2.70 -1.05
C ASN A 52 0.93 1.62 -1.03
N LYS A 53 -0.18 1.90 -0.35
CA LYS A 53 -1.26 0.95 -0.08
C LYS A 53 -2.52 1.40 -0.82
N PRO A 54 -3.10 0.58 -1.73
CA PRO A 54 -4.32 0.97 -2.43
C PRO A 54 -5.44 1.26 -1.42
N PRO A 55 -6.23 2.33 -1.61
CA PRO A 55 -7.26 2.73 -0.64
C PRO A 55 -8.28 1.62 -0.34
N ALA A 56 -8.49 0.69 -1.27
CA ALA A 56 -9.41 -0.44 -1.12
C ALA A 56 -9.03 -1.44 0.00
N GLU A 57 -7.77 -1.52 0.42
CA GLU A 57 -7.35 -2.51 1.42
C GLU A 57 -7.61 -2.07 2.87
N LYS A 58 -7.66 -0.75 3.11
CA LYS A 58 -7.96 -0.20 4.45
C LYS A 58 -9.40 -0.47 4.88
N GLU A 59 -10.32 -0.63 3.92
CA GLU A 59 -11.72 -0.99 4.19
C GLU A 59 -11.88 -2.43 4.70
N LEU A 60 -11.00 -3.35 4.26
CA LEU A 60 -11.13 -4.78 4.54
C LEU A 60 -10.48 -5.19 5.88
N GLN A 61 -9.42 -4.49 6.30
CA GLN A 61 -8.62 -4.92 7.45
C GLN A 61 -9.33 -4.79 8.80
N ASN A 62 -10.20 -3.78 8.98
CA ASN A 62 -10.87 -3.54 10.26
C ASN A 62 -12.08 -4.46 10.53
N ARG A 63 -12.71 -5.04 9.50
CA ARG A 63 -13.85 -5.96 9.68
C ARG A 63 -13.41 -7.33 10.21
N MET A 64 -12.20 -7.77 9.88
CA MET A 64 -11.67 -9.07 10.30
C MET A 64 -11.25 -9.11 11.77
N GLY A 65 -10.66 -8.03 12.30
CA GLY A 65 -10.19 -7.98 13.69
C GLY A 65 -11.32 -8.05 14.72
N PHE A 66 -12.44 -7.35 14.46
CA PHE A 66 -13.58 -7.31 15.38
C PHE A 66 -14.27 -8.68 15.54
N LEU A 67 -14.39 -9.45 14.45
CA LEU A 67 -14.98 -10.79 14.48
C LEU A 67 -14.14 -11.78 15.31
N ILE A 68 -12.81 -11.72 15.18
CA ILE A 68 -11.90 -12.59 15.96
C ILE A 68 -12.01 -12.27 17.45
N ILE A 69 -12.01 -10.98 17.82
CA ILE A 69 -12.15 -10.55 19.22
C ILE A 69 -13.48 -11.04 19.82
N ILE A 70 -14.59 -10.91 19.08
CA ILE A 70 -15.90 -11.38 19.53
C ILE A 70 -15.90 -12.89 19.79
N LEU A 71 -15.34 -13.69 18.87
CA LEU A 71 -15.29 -15.15 19.03
C LEU A 71 -14.45 -15.57 20.25
N LEU A 72 -13.32 -14.90 20.49
CA LEU A 72 -12.48 -15.15 21.67
C LEU A 72 -13.20 -14.77 22.97
N LEU A 73 -13.91 -13.64 23.00
CA LEU A 73 -14.68 -13.20 24.16
C LEU A 73 -15.85 -14.16 24.45
N ILE A 74 -16.60 -14.60 23.44
CA ILE A 74 -17.69 -15.57 23.60
C ILE A 74 -17.15 -16.91 24.11
N GLY A 75 -16.02 -17.38 23.57
CA GLY A 75 -15.37 -18.60 24.05
C GLY A 75 -14.92 -18.50 25.50
N LEU A 76 -14.28 -17.38 25.88
CA LEU A 76 -13.82 -17.13 27.25
C LEU A 76 -15.00 -17.02 28.22
N LEU A 77 -16.06 -16.30 27.86
CA LEU A 77 -17.26 -16.20 28.68
C LEU A 77 -17.96 -17.56 28.83
N SER A 78 -18.03 -18.36 27.77
CA SER A 78 -18.60 -19.71 27.81
C SER A 78 -17.78 -20.65 28.71
N TRP A 79 -16.46 -20.48 28.76
CA TRP A 79 -15.57 -21.21 29.66
C TRP A 79 -15.63 -20.74 31.11
N LEU A 80 -15.98 -19.47 31.36
CA LEU A 80 -16.09 -18.90 32.70
C LEU A 80 -17.45 -19.23 33.35
N ILE A 81 -18.48 -19.39 32.52
CA ILE A 81 -19.86 -19.71 32.93
C ILE A 81 -20.07 -21.23 33.15
N PHE A 82 -19.19 -22.08 32.62
CA PHE A 82 -19.30 -23.55 32.64
C PHE A 82 -18.16 -24.17 33.44
#